data_AF-A0A4R8V7L4-F1
#
_entry.id   AF-A0A4R8V7L4-F1
#
_cell.length_a   1.000
_cell.length_b   1.000
_cell.length_c   1.000
_cell.angle_alpha   90.00
_cell.angle_beta   90.00
_cell.angle_gamma   90.00
#
_symmetry.space_group_name_H-M   'P 1'
#
loop_
_entity.id
_entity.type
_entity.pdbx_description
1 polymer ?
#
loop_
_entity_poly.entity_id
_entity_poly.type
_entity_poly.pdbx_seq_one_letter_code
_entity_poly.pdbx_strand_id
1 'polypeptide(L)'
;MRGLREGDTVRGMAPPVRYAVSWLNARCSETEVDVARQPPWDATVTYGAVGGTKAPDLMAFPPTGFRPFEQRSRIGHGARRWEHAWQSTMSWGIQRASGMRVQLHESPAEVTEGTYTPVSFDRDGRPQLVAGSTEDGEVVYGAEGQSFIAPGDTALLVVPFLFVGVHAPCRVIYVIDEPNRKGFAYGTLPGHPEDGEEAFIVDQTEDGSVWLTIRSFSRPGGWQWWAVYPVLRCAQAVITRRYFRALSDPLG
;
A
#
# COMPACT_ATOMS: atom_id res chain seq x y z
N MET A 1 -59.21 33.36 -34.40
CA MET A 1 -58.12 33.74 -35.32
C MET A 1 -57.22 34.74 -34.60
N ARG A 2 -55.89 34.53 -34.71
CA ARG A 2 -54.76 35.37 -34.22
C ARG A 2 -55.05 36.87 -34.38
N GLY A 3 -54.65 37.78 -33.50
CA GLY A 3 -53.41 37.91 -32.73
C GLY A 3 -52.77 39.24 -33.13
N LEU A 4 -52.91 40.28 -32.31
CA LEU A 4 -52.34 41.63 -32.50
C LEU A 4 -50.99 41.74 -31.79
N ARG A 5 -49.95 42.19 -32.49
CA ARG A 5 -49.17 43.42 -32.23
C ARG A 5 -47.87 43.48 -33.05
N GLU A 6 -47.80 44.51 -33.91
CA GLU A 6 -46.64 45.37 -34.21
C GLU A 6 -45.74 45.60 -32.98
N GLY A 7 -44.44 45.84 -33.05
CA GLY A 7 -43.55 46.21 -34.15
C GLY A 7 -42.17 46.52 -33.52
N ASP A 8 -41.38 47.30 -34.24
CA ASP A 8 -40.10 47.92 -33.85
C ASP A 8 -38.79 47.12 -34.05
N THR A 9 -38.21 47.41 -35.21
CA THR A 9 -36.80 47.27 -35.55
C THR A 9 -36.07 48.56 -35.14
N VAL A 10 -35.00 48.48 -34.37
CA VAL A 10 -33.98 49.56 -34.30
C VAL A 10 -32.58 48.96 -34.38
N ARG A 11 -31.83 49.47 -35.37
CA ARG A 11 -30.41 49.22 -35.62
C ARG A 11 -29.52 49.75 -34.49
N GLY A 12 -28.45 49.01 -34.24
CA GLY A 12 -27.11 49.57 -34.05
C GLY A 12 -26.65 49.73 -32.61
N MET A 13 -25.67 48.93 -32.21
CA MET A 13 -24.39 49.36 -31.63
C MET A 13 -23.59 48.10 -31.29
N ALA A 14 -22.42 47.89 -31.90
CA ALA A 14 -21.48 46.88 -31.44
C ALA A 14 -20.84 47.37 -30.14
N PRO A 15 -20.87 46.61 -29.02
CA PRO A 15 -20.12 46.96 -27.82
C PRO A 15 -18.76 46.21 -27.77
N PRO A 16 -17.82 46.67 -26.93
CA PRO A 16 -16.39 46.60 -27.20
C PRO A 16 -15.79 45.23 -26.86
N VAL A 17 -14.71 44.91 -27.57
CA VAL A 17 -13.74 43.87 -27.23
C VAL A 17 -13.19 44.16 -25.83
N ARG A 18 -13.61 43.37 -24.85
CA ARG A 18 -13.02 43.34 -23.51
C ARG A 18 -12.26 42.03 -23.35
N TYR A 19 -10.93 42.12 -23.33
CA TYR A 19 -10.07 41.09 -22.77
C TYR A 19 -10.38 40.99 -21.27
N ALA A 20 -11.12 39.96 -20.87
CA ALA A 20 -11.31 39.59 -19.47
C ALA A 20 -10.63 38.23 -19.25
N VAL A 21 -9.52 38.25 -18.52
CA VAL A 21 -8.89 37.07 -17.94
C VAL A 21 -9.87 36.51 -16.90
N SER A 22 -10.62 35.47 -17.27
CA SER A 22 -11.59 34.78 -16.43
C SER A 22 -11.31 33.28 -16.45
N TRP A 23 -10.19 32.89 -15.84
CA TRP A 23 -9.85 31.49 -15.54
C TRP A 23 -9.91 31.23 -14.04
N LEU A 24 -11.04 31.54 -13.41
CA LEU A 24 -11.42 31.03 -12.10
C LEU A 24 -12.95 30.96 -12.10
N ASN A 25 -13.52 29.79 -11.81
CA ASN A 25 -14.95 29.42 -11.85
C ASN A 25 -15.48 28.77 -13.14
N ALA A 26 -14.62 28.08 -13.89
CA ALA A 26 -15.11 26.92 -14.63
C ALA A 26 -15.25 25.76 -13.62
N ARG A 27 -16.51 25.47 -13.24
CA ARG A 27 -16.91 24.19 -12.66
C ARG A 27 -16.17 23.09 -13.44
N CYS A 28 -15.26 22.40 -12.76
CA CYS A 28 -14.63 21.21 -13.30
C CYS A 28 -15.73 20.17 -13.37
N SER A 29 -16.38 20.11 -14.53
CA SER A 29 -17.26 19.03 -14.94
C SER A 29 -16.58 17.72 -14.58
N GLU A 30 -17.31 16.90 -13.83
CA GLU A 30 -17.06 15.50 -13.53
C GLU A 30 -16.38 14.82 -14.73
N THR A 31 -15.06 14.78 -14.70
CA THR A 31 -14.33 13.75 -15.42
C THR A 31 -14.12 12.70 -14.36
N GLU A 32 -15.18 11.91 -14.20
CA GLU A 32 -15.25 10.69 -13.43
C GLU A 32 -14.07 9.82 -13.86
N VAL A 33 -12.99 9.88 -13.09
CA VAL A 33 -11.93 8.90 -13.15
C VAL A 33 -12.59 7.61 -12.68
N ASP A 34 -12.77 6.66 -13.60
CA ASP A 34 -13.27 5.30 -13.31
C ASP A 34 -12.29 4.60 -12.36
N VAL A 35 -12.43 4.91 -11.07
CA VAL A 35 -11.79 4.22 -9.97
C VAL A 35 -12.60 2.95 -9.76
N ALA A 36 -12.12 1.85 -10.35
CA ALA A 36 -12.45 0.47 -10.02
C ALA A 36 -13.93 0.15 -9.77
N ARG A 37 -14.58 -0.53 -10.72
CA ARG A 37 -15.88 -1.22 -10.50
C ARG A 37 -15.89 -2.25 -9.36
N GLN A 38 -14.75 -2.53 -8.72
CA GLN A 38 -14.64 -3.44 -7.60
C GLN A 38 -14.05 -2.72 -6.38
N PRO A 39 -14.66 -2.87 -5.20
CA PRO A 39 -14.06 -2.35 -3.99
C PRO A 39 -12.72 -3.06 -3.71
N PRO A 40 -11.76 -2.40 -3.02
CA PRO A 40 -10.40 -2.92 -2.85
C PRO A 40 -10.31 -4.31 -2.21
N TRP A 41 -11.31 -4.73 -1.43
CA TRP A 41 -11.38 -6.07 -0.85
C TRP A 41 -11.76 -7.15 -1.88
N ASP A 42 -12.47 -6.82 -2.96
CA ASP A 42 -12.87 -7.74 -4.04
C ASP A 42 -11.83 -7.82 -5.18
N ALA A 43 -10.83 -6.93 -5.17
CA ALA A 43 -9.76 -6.95 -6.16
C ALA A 43 -8.75 -8.09 -5.92
N THR A 44 -8.15 -8.62 -6.99
CA THR A 44 -6.98 -9.51 -6.91
C THR A 44 -5.68 -8.70 -6.90
N VAL A 45 -4.59 -9.30 -6.41
CA VAL A 45 -3.26 -8.70 -6.51
C VAL A 45 -2.82 -8.59 -7.98
N THR A 46 -1.98 -7.58 -8.27
CA THR A 46 -1.63 -7.23 -9.66
C THR A 46 -0.50 -8.08 -10.28
N TYR A 47 0.11 -8.99 -9.51
CA TYR A 47 1.23 -9.83 -9.91
C TYR A 47 0.94 -11.33 -9.70
N GLY A 48 1.61 -12.20 -10.46
CA GLY A 48 1.36 -13.65 -10.41
C GLY A 48 2.20 -14.43 -9.38
N ALA A 49 3.38 -13.92 -9.00
CA ALA A 49 4.32 -14.63 -8.11
C ALA A 49 4.00 -14.39 -6.61
N VAL A 50 2.79 -14.74 -6.18
CA VAL A 50 2.31 -14.54 -4.80
C VAL A 50 3.18 -15.28 -3.79
N GLY A 51 3.67 -14.58 -2.76
CA GLY A 51 4.58 -15.12 -1.76
C GLY A 51 6.06 -15.10 -2.18
N GLY A 52 6.39 -14.51 -3.33
CA GLY A 52 7.74 -14.53 -3.89
C GLY A 52 8.81 -13.88 -3.01
N THR A 53 8.43 -12.97 -2.11
CA THR A 53 9.36 -12.37 -1.15
C THR A 53 9.81 -13.34 -0.04
N LYS A 54 9.25 -14.55 0.06
CA LYS A 54 9.83 -15.63 0.86
C LYS A 54 10.91 -16.39 0.11
N ALA A 55 10.72 -16.58 -1.20
CA ALA A 55 11.51 -17.47 -2.02
C ALA A 55 12.87 -16.83 -2.41
N PRO A 56 14.02 -17.38 -2.00
CA PRO A 56 15.34 -16.80 -2.32
C PRO A 56 15.63 -16.78 -3.82
N ASP A 57 15.14 -17.78 -4.54
CA ASP A 57 15.25 -17.90 -6.00
C ASP A 57 14.53 -16.76 -6.73
N LEU A 58 13.33 -16.37 -6.30
CA LEU A 58 12.61 -15.23 -6.91
C LEU A 58 13.26 -13.88 -6.60
N MET A 59 14.06 -13.78 -5.53
CA MET A 59 14.88 -12.58 -5.28
C MET A 59 16.14 -12.54 -6.14
N ALA A 60 16.70 -13.69 -6.49
CA ALA A 60 17.87 -13.78 -7.37
C ALA A 60 17.47 -13.73 -8.86
N PHE A 61 16.35 -14.36 -9.20
CA PHE A 61 15.82 -14.56 -10.54
C PHE A 61 14.35 -14.12 -10.58
N PRO A 62 14.08 -12.80 -10.56
CA PRO A 62 12.73 -12.28 -10.58
C PRO A 62 12.02 -12.63 -11.90
N PRO A 63 10.67 -12.68 -11.90
CA PRO A 63 9.92 -12.73 -13.16
C PRO A 63 10.28 -11.57 -14.08
N THR A 64 10.20 -11.78 -15.40
CA THR A 64 10.61 -10.77 -16.40
C THR A 64 9.97 -9.41 -16.14
N GLY A 65 10.80 -8.37 -16.05
CA GLY A 65 10.37 -6.99 -15.83
C GLY A 65 10.22 -6.58 -14.36
N PHE A 66 10.24 -7.53 -13.42
CA PHE A 66 10.30 -7.25 -11.99
C PHE A 66 11.74 -7.02 -11.56
N ARG A 67 11.92 -6.17 -10.55
CA ARG A 67 13.22 -5.83 -9.99
C ARG A 67 13.23 -6.19 -8.51
N PRO A 68 14.14 -7.08 -8.08
CA PRO A 68 14.29 -7.43 -6.70
C PRO A 68 14.98 -6.29 -5.96
N PHE A 69 14.62 -6.15 -4.70
CA PHE A 69 15.23 -5.25 -3.75
C PHE A 69 15.29 -5.97 -2.41
N GLU A 70 16.47 -5.99 -1.80
CA GLU A 70 16.63 -6.44 -0.43
C GLU A 70 17.54 -5.46 0.30
N GLN A 71 17.10 -5.04 1.48
CA GLN A 71 17.94 -4.28 2.39
C GLN A 71 17.76 -4.82 3.80
N ARG A 72 18.88 -5.04 4.47
CA ARG A 72 18.93 -5.49 5.86
C ARG A 72 19.78 -4.54 6.69
N SER A 73 19.29 -4.14 7.85
CA SER A 73 20.04 -3.31 8.80
C SER A 73 19.75 -3.70 10.23
N ARG A 74 20.77 -3.61 11.08
CA ARG A 74 20.61 -3.76 12.52
C ARG A 74 19.85 -2.54 13.06
N ILE A 75 18.83 -2.78 13.85
CA ILE A 75 17.97 -1.75 14.46
C ILE A 75 18.14 -1.66 15.99
N GLY A 76 18.90 -2.57 16.57
CA GLY A 76 19.37 -2.45 17.96
C GLY A 76 19.72 -3.81 18.58
N HIS A 77 19.47 -3.95 19.87
CA HIS A 77 19.81 -5.12 20.68
C HIS A 77 18.85 -5.28 21.88
N GLY A 78 18.64 -6.52 22.30
CA GLY A 78 17.95 -6.87 23.54
C GLY A 78 16.42 -7.00 23.42
N ALA A 79 15.81 -7.54 24.48
CA ALA A 79 14.39 -7.89 24.50
C ALA A 79 13.46 -6.69 24.28
N ARG A 80 13.75 -5.52 24.89
CA ARG A 80 12.93 -4.30 24.68
C ARG A 80 12.93 -3.85 23.22
N ARG A 81 14.08 -3.93 22.53
CA ARG A 81 14.17 -3.58 21.11
C ARG A 81 13.41 -4.59 20.25
N TRP A 82 13.56 -5.88 20.55
CA TRP A 82 12.82 -6.94 19.87
C TRP A 82 11.31 -6.71 19.98
N GLU A 83 10.81 -6.51 21.20
CA GLU A 83 9.40 -6.29 21.48
C GLU A 83 8.83 -5.10 20.71
N HIS A 84 9.51 -3.96 20.81
CA HIS A 84 9.13 -2.76 20.08
C HIS A 84 9.14 -2.97 18.56
N ALA A 85 10.18 -3.63 18.04
CA ALA A 85 10.35 -3.84 16.61
C ALA A 85 9.25 -4.71 16.03
N TRP A 86 8.96 -5.86 16.64
CA TRP A 86 7.95 -6.77 16.10
C TRP A 86 6.53 -6.20 16.27
N GLN A 87 6.21 -5.57 17.40
CA GLN A 87 4.90 -4.95 17.58
C GLN A 87 4.68 -3.81 16.58
N SER A 88 5.68 -2.96 16.37
CA SER A 88 5.62 -1.88 15.37
C SER A 88 5.51 -2.42 13.94
N THR A 89 6.14 -3.56 13.66
CA THR A 89 6.01 -4.24 12.36
C THR A 89 4.60 -4.77 12.17
N MET A 90 4.09 -5.53 13.15
CA MET A 90 2.81 -6.24 13.08
C MET A 90 1.58 -5.34 13.20
N SER A 91 1.74 -4.03 13.41
CA SER A 91 0.62 -3.09 13.61
C SER A 91 0.56 -2.00 12.55
N TRP A 92 1.28 -2.09 11.43
CA TRP A 92 1.52 -0.99 10.47
C TRP A 92 2.29 0.21 11.07
N GLY A 93 2.90 0.03 12.24
CA GLY A 93 3.65 1.08 12.95
C GLY A 93 4.84 1.60 12.15
N ILE A 94 5.55 0.73 11.42
CA ILE A 94 6.65 1.13 10.53
C ILE A 94 6.14 2.13 9.47
N GLN A 95 5.02 1.83 8.83
CA GLN A 95 4.45 2.65 7.78
C GLN A 95 3.99 4.00 8.35
N ARG A 96 3.26 4.00 9.46
CA ARG A 96 2.83 5.23 10.13
C ARG A 96 4.01 6.10 10.58
N ALA A 97 5.02 5.51 11.22
CA ALA A 97 6.21 6.22 11.68
C ALA A 97 7.08 6.76 10.54
N SER A 98 6.99 6.19 9.33
CA SER A 98 7.63 6.73 8.13
C SER A 98 6.94 7.97 7.53
N GLY A 99 5.81 8.38 8.12
CA GLY A 99 5.00 9.52 7.71
C GLY A 99 3.86 9.17 6.75
N MET A 100 3.58 7.89 6.51
CA MET A 100 2.41 7.48 5.72
C MET A 100 1.15 7.47 6.59
N ARG A 101 0.02 7.80 5.97
CA ARG A 101 -1.28 7.52 6.56
C ARG A 101 -1.72 6.12 6.12
N VAL A 102 -2.15 5.30 7.07
CA VAL A 102 -2.65 3.95 6.82
C VAL A 102 -4.14 3.95 7.10
N GLN A 103 -4.94 3.66 6.07
CA GLN A 103 -6.39 3.49 6.19
C GLN A 103 -6.72 2.01 6.00
N LEU A 104 -7.23 1.36 7.04
CA LEU A 104 -7.64 -0.03 6.98
C LEU A 104 -9.05 -0.11 6.39
N HIS A 105 -9.25 -1.05 5.47
CA HIS A 105 -10.56 -1.35 4.90
C HIS A 105 -11.04 -2.69 5.45
N GLU A 106 -12.17 -2.67 6.15
CA GLU A 106 -12.86 -3.89 6.58
C GLU A 106 -13.45 -4.59 5.35
N SER A 107 -13.25 -5.90 5.28
CA SER A 107 -13.94 -6.76 4.30
C SER A 107 -15.21 -7.31 4.94
N PRO A 108 -16.37 -7.31 4.26
CA PRO A 108 -17.58 -7.94 4.79
C PRO A 108 -17.36 -9.44 5.04
N ALA A 109 -17.84 -9.97 6.17
CA ALA A 109 -17.63 -11.37 6.55
C ALA A 109 -18.13 -12.39 5.50
N GLU A 110 -19.22 -12.05 4.79
CA GLU A 110 -19.85 -12.87 3.73
C GLU A 110 -18.95 -13.06 2.49
N VAL A 111 -17.90 -12.25 2.33
CA VAL A 111 -16.99 -12.28 1.17
C VAL A 111 -15.79 -13.23 1.40
N THR A 112 -15.61 -13.75 2.62
CA THR A 112 -14.48 -14.63 2.96
C THR A 112 -14.56 -16.03 2.34
N GLU A 113 -15.73 -16.43 1.82
CA GLU A 113 -15.91 -17.71 1.13
C GLU A 113 -15.42 -17.71 -0.33
N GLY A 114 -15.24 -16.54 -0.95
CA GLY A 114 -14.85 -16.40 -2.36
C GLY A 114 -13.62 -15.53 -2.63
N THR A 115 -13.14 -14.80 -1.62
CA THR A 115 -12.13 -13.75 -1.80
C THR A 115 -10.85 -14.09 -1.05
N TYR A 116 -9.76 -14.26 -1.81
CA TYR A 116 -8.40 -14.53 -1.34
C TYR A 116 -8.32 -15.52 -0.16
N THR A 117 -8.15 -16.82 -0.43
CA THR A 117 -7.78 -17.78 0.60
C THR A 117 -6.36 -17.49 1.08
N PRO A 118 -6.16 -17.11 2.35
CA PRO A 118 -4.82 -16.89 2.87
C PRO A 118 -3.97 -18.14 2.74
N VAL A 119 -2.77 -17.98 2.21
CA VAL A 119 -1.76 -19.04 2.12
C VAL A 119 -0.76 -18.85 3.25
N SER A 120 -0.67 -19.83 4.14
CA SER A 120 0.48 -19.97 5.03
C SER A 120 1.53 -20.81 4.31
N PHE A 121 2.74 -20.83 4.85
CA PHE A 121 3.82 -21.65 4.30
C PHE A 121 4.48 -22.39 5.46
N ASP A 122 4.78 -23.66 5.27
CA ASP A 122 5.52 -24.42 6.27
C ASP A 122 7.01 -24.04 6.30
N ARG A 123 7.75 -24.71 7.20
CA ARG A 123 9.20 -24.52 7.37
C ARG A 123 9.99 -24.81 6.09
N ASP A 124 9.44 -25.59 5.17
CA ASP A 124 10.05 -25.94 3.89
C ASP A 124 9.62 -24.97 2.76
N GLY A 125 8.84 -23.94 3.08
CA GLY A 125 8.37 -22.94 2.12
C GLY A 125 7.26 -23.44 1.20
N ARG A 126 6.60 -24.56 1.52
CA ARG A 126 5.49 -25.07 0.71
C ARG A 126 4.19 -24.36 1.10
N PRO A 127 3.38 -23.94 0.12
CA PRO A 127 2.10 -23.29 0.40
C PRO A 127 1.16 -24.29 1.08
N GLN A 128 0.59 -23.88 2.21
CA GLN A 128 -0.49 -24.57 2.90
C GLN A 128 -1.70 -23.63 2.91
N LEU A 129 -2.85 -24.14 2.46
CA LEU A 129 -4.10 -23.40 2.58
C LEU A 129 -4.40 -23.27 4.07
N VAL A 130 -4.54 -22.04 4.55
CA VAL A 130 -5.20 -21.82 5.83
C VAL A 130 -6.67 -22.11 5.56
N ALA A 131 -7.20 -23.22 6.09
CA ALA A 131 -8.65 -23.38 6.16
C ALA A 131 -9.18 -22.11 6.81
N GLY A 132 -10.01 -21.35 6.09
CA GLY A 132 -10.43 -20.01 6.47
C GLY A 132 -10.72 -19.97 7.96
N SER A 133 -9.90 -19.25 8.71
CA SER A 133 -10.21 -18.88 10.09
C SER A 133 -11.27 -17.79 10.01
N THR A 134 -12.48 -18.18 9.60
CA THR A 134 -13.67 -17.35 9.57
C THR A 134 -14.84 -18.18 10.07
N GLU A 135 -14.85 -18.37 11.38
CA GLU A 135 -16.09 -18.34 12.16
C GLU A 135 -15.92 -17.50 13.43
N ASP A 136 -14.70 -17.30 13.95
CA ASP A 136 -14.39 -16.36 15.03
C ASP A 136 -12.94 -15.84 14.89
N GLY A 137 -12.74 -14.80 14.09
CA GLY A 137 -11.41 -14.22 13.85
C GLY A 137 -10.89 -13.52 15.11
N GLU A 138 -10.09 -14.21 15.94
CA GLU A 138 -9.45 -13.61 17.11
C GLU A 138 -8.46 -12.53 16.65
N VAL A 139 -8.91 -11.28 16.65
CA VAL A 139 -8.05 -10.12 16.40
C VAL A 139 -7.07 -10.01 17.56
N VAL A 140 -5.81 -10.30 17.30
CA VAL A 140 -4.75 -10.13 18.30
C VAL A 140 -4.43 -8.64 18.37
N TYR A 141 -4.56 -8.05 19.55
CA TYR A 141 -4.23 -6.65 19.79
C TYR A 141 -2.85 -6.52 20.43
N GLY A 142 -2.08 -5.53 20.00
CA GLY A 142 -0.85 -5.12 20.69
C GLY A 142 -1.13 -4.48 22.04
N ALA A 143 -0.06 -4.30 22.84
CA ALA A 143 -0.14 -3.69 24.17
C ALA A 143 -0.82 -2.30 24.18
N GLU A 144 -0.77 -1.60 23.04
CA GLU A 144 -1.35 -0.27 22.82
C GLU A 144 -2.74 -0.30 22.15
N GLY A 145 -3.39 -1.47 22.10
CA GLY A 145 -4.75 -1.64 21.56
C GLY A 145 -4.86 -1.59 20.03
N GLN A 146 -3.74 -1.63 19.30
CA GLN A 146 -3.76 -1.72 17.83
C GLN A 146 -3.99 -3.15 17.38
N SER A 147 -4.88 -3.37 16.42
CA SER A 147 -5.04 -4.68 15.79
C SER A 147 -3.76 -5.07 15.07
N PHE A 148 -3.31 -6.29 15.32
CA PHE A 148 -2.25 -6.86 14.52
C PHE A 148 -2.74 -7.26 13.15
N ILE A 149 -1.83 -7.15 12.21
CA ILE A 149 -2.00 -7.50 10.82
C ILE A 149 -2.37 -8.97 10.71
N ALA A 150 -3.48 -9.24 10.03
CA ALA A 150 -3.90 -10.56 9.62
C ALA A 150 -3.74 -10.74 8.10
N PRO A 151 -3.46 -11.97 7.63
CA PRO A 151 -3.56 -12.27 6.21
C PRO A 151 -4.95 -11.92 5.65
N GLY A 152 -5.00 -11.24 4.50
CA GLY A 152 -6.23 -10.74 3.90
C GLY A 152 -6.56 -9.28 4.25
N ASP A 153 -5.95 -8.70 5.29
CA ASP A 153 -6.13 -7.29 5.63
C ASP A 153 -5.83 -6.40 4.42
N THR A 154 -6.77 -5.50 4.11
CA THR A 154 -6.64 -4.57 2.99
C THR A 154 -6.43 -3.17 3.53
N ALA A 155 -5.42 -2.46 3.02
CA ALA A 155 -5.06 -1.13 3.47
C ALA A 155 -4.79 -0.19 2.29
N LEU A 156 -5.20 1.06 2.44
CA LEU A 156 -4.78 2.15 1.59
C LEU A 156 -3.65 2.92 2.28
N LEU A 157 -2.44 2.82 1.72
CA LEU A 157 -1.30 3.63 2.13
C LEU A 157 -1.36 4.97 1.38
N VAL A 158 -1.36 6.07 2.12
CA VAL A 158 -1.26 7.41 1.55
C VAL A 158 0.14 7.93 1.80
N VAL A 159 0.94 7.96 0.74
CA VAL A 159 2.33 8.40 0.75
C VAL A 159 2.36 9.90 0.47
N PRO A 160 2.83 10.75 1.40
CA PRO A 160 2.97 12.17 1.13
C PRO A 160 4.10 12.40 0.11
N PHE A 161 3.75 12.88 -1.08
CA PHE A 161 4.70 13.21 -2.12
C PHE A 161 4.53 14.68 -2.55
N LEU A 162 5.44 15.55 -2.09
CA LEU A 162 5.32 17.00 -2.23
C LEU A 162 3.96 17.50 -1.70
N PHE A 163 3.15 18.12 -2.56
CA PHE A 163 1.84 18.68 -2.22
C PHE A 163 0.67 17.71 -2.48
N VAL A 164 0.94 16.48 -2.95
CA VAL A 164 -0.09 15.47 -3.27
C VAL A 164 0.10 14.20 -2.43
N GLY A 165 -1.01 13.55 -2.08
CA GLY A 165 -0.99 12.22 -1.48
C GLY A 165 -1.05 11.16 -2.58
N VAL A 166 -0.03 10.30 -2.67
CA VAL A 166 -0.05 9.15 -3.58
C VAL A 166 -0.75 8.00 -2.88
N HIS A 167 -1.77 7.46 -3.54
CA HIS A 167 -2.60 6.37 -3.04
C HIS A 167 -2.00 5.04 -3.47
N ALA A 168 -1.76 4.16 -2.50
CA ALA A 168 -1.12 2.88 -2.67
C ALA A 168 -1.98 1.80 -1.97
N PRO A 169 -3.02 1.28 -2.65
CA PRO A 169 -3.83 0.19 -2.12
C PRO A 169 -3.04 -1.13 -2.13
N CYS A 170 -3.10 -1.85 -1.01
CA CYS A 170 -2.37 -3.10 -0.81
C CYS A 170 -3.18 -4.10 0.02
N ARG A 171 -2.84 -5.37 -0.10
CA ARG A 171 -3.41 -6.46 0.70
C ARG A 171 -2.31 -7.28 1.36
N VAL A 172 -2.49 -7.63 2.62
CA VAL A 172 -1.59 -8.52 3.34
C VAL A 172 -1.73 -9.94 2.80
N ILE A 173 -0.63 -10.48 2.32
CA ILE A 173 -0.56 -11.78 1.65
C ILE A 173 -0.28 -12.88 2.67
N TYR A 174 0.71 -12.65 3.52
CA TYR A 174 1.08 -13.59 4.56
C TYR A 174 1.63 -12.86 5.79
N VAL A 175 1.60 -13.57 6.91
CA VAL A 175 2.27 -13.21 8.15
C VAL A 175 3.35 -14.25 8.46
N ILE A 176 4.42 -13.80 9.11
CA ILE A 176 5.46 -14.62 9.70
C ILE A 176 5.33 -14.45 11.21
N ASP A 177 5.08 -15.54 11.91
CA ASP A 177 4.95 -15.57 13.36
C ASP A 177 5.81 -16.70 13.95
N GLU A 178 7.11 -16.45 14.06
CA GLU A 178 8.08 -17.35 14.68
C GLU A 178 8.64 -16.71 15.97
N PRO A 179 9.15 -17.49 16.94
CA PRO A 179 9.58 -16.95 18.23
C PRO A 179 10.60 -15.80 18.16
N ASN A 180 11.56 -15.89 17.23
CA ASN A 180 12.64 -14.94 17.03
C ASN A 180 12.61 -14.29 15.64
N ARG A 181 11.49 -14.42 14.91
CA ARG A 181 11.32 -13.86 13.57
C ARG A 181 9.84 -13.56 13.30
N LYS A 182 9.51 -12.30 13.08
CA LYS A 182 8.13 -11.84 12.88
C LYS A 182 8.05 -10.85 11.73
N GLY A 183 6.90 -10.77 11.08
CA GLY A 183 6.72 -9.86 9.97
C GLY A 183 5.53 -10.18 9.10
N PHE A 184 5.40 -9.46 8.00
CA PHE A 184 4.34 -9.67 7.04
C PHE A 184 4.80 -9.25 5.64
N ALA A 185 4.05 -9.64 4.63
CA ALA A 185 4.17 -9.07 3.30
C ALA A 185 2.81 -8.61 2.80
N TYR A 186 2.81 -7.51 2.06
CA TYR A 186 1.66 -7.07 1.30
C TYR A 186 1.95 -7.12 -0.21
N GLY A 187 0.89 -7.40 -0.97
CA GLY A 187 0.85 -7.34 -2.41
C GLY A 187 0.11 -6.09 -2.86
N THR A 188 0.52 -5.53 -3.99
CA THR A 188 -0.10 -4.35 -4.58
C THR A 188 -1.46 -4.67 -5.22
N LEU A 189 -2.41 -3.75 -5.07
CA LEU A 189 -3.74 -3.83 -5.69
C LEU A 189 -3.87 -2.82 -6.86
N PRO A 190 -4.90 -2.92 -7.71
CA PRO A 190 -5.15 -1.96 -8.78
C PRO A 190 -5.17 -0.51 -8.26
N GLY A 191 -4.48 0.39 -8.98
CA GLY A 191 -4.30 1.80 -8.57
C GLY A 191 -3.01 2.07 -7.80
N HIS A 192 -2.29 1.03 -7.37
CA HIS A 192 -0.97 1.17 -6.75
C HIS A 192 0.09 1.64 -7.78
N PRO A 193 1.01 2.56 -7.42
CA PRO A 193 2.04 3.06 -8.35
C PRO A 193 3.03 1.98 -8.82
N GLU A 194 3.25 1.01 -7.95
CA GLU A 194 4.05 -0.19 -8.22
C GLU A 194 3.14 -1.42 -8.37
N ASP A 195 3.65 -2.43 -9.06
CA ASP A 195 3.09 -3.75 -9.19
C ASP A 195 4.10 -4.77 -8.65
N GLY A 196 3.77 -5.46 -7.56
CA GLY A 196 4.66 -6.39 -6.88
C GLY A 196 4.28 -6.71 -5.43
N GLU A 197 5.26 -7.23 -4.69
CA GLU A 197 5.13 -7.61 -3.28
C GLU A 197 6.25 -6.99 -2.46
N GLU A 198 5.94 -6.57 -1.23
CA GLU A 198 6.91 -6.05 -0.27
C GLU A 198 6.71 -6.70 1.11
N ALA A 199 7.81 -7.19 1.68
CA ALA A 199 7.88 -7.86 2.98
C ALA A 199 8.72 -7.05 3.98
N PHE A 200 8.23 -7.01 5.21
CA PHE A 200 8.86 -6.40 6.37
C PHE A 200 9.09 -7.48 7.41
N ILE A 201 10.34 -7.81 7.68
CA ILE A 201 10.72 -8.94 8.51
C ILE A 201 11.68 -8.45 9.59
N VAL A 202 11.31 -8.64 10.85
CA VAL A 202 12.21 -8.45 11.98
C VAL A 202 12.67 -9.81 12.48
N ASP A 203 13.97 -9.92 12.77
CA ASP A 203 14.53 -11.09 13.44
C ASP A 203 15.44 -10.69 14.61
N GLN A 204 15.57 -11.59 15.57
CA GLN A 204 16.53 -11.49 16.67
C GLN A 204 17.50 -12.66 16.61
N THR A 205 18.79 -12.35 16.56
CA THR A 205 19.88 -13.33 16.61
C THR A 205 20.18 -13.75 18.06
N GLU A 206 20.86 -14.89 18.23
CA GLU A 206 21.17 -15.46 19.55
C GLU A 206 22.01 -14.53 20.45
N ASP A 207 22.84 -13.69 19.84
CA ASP A 207 23.62 -12.66 20.54
C ASP A 207 22.73 -11.50 21.05
N GLY A 208 21.44 -11.49 20.75
CA GLY A 208 20.45 -10.47 21.10
C GLY A 208 20.34 -9.32 20.10
N SER A 209 21.09 -9.33 18.99
CA SER A 209 21.00 -8.29 17.96
C SER A 209 19.66 -8.37 17.21
N VAL A 210 19.02 -7.22 16.98
CA VAL A 210 17.73 -7.15 16.30
C VAL A 210 17.92 -6.50 14.93
N TRP A 211 17.40 -7.15 13.89
CA TRP A 211 17.53 -6.70 12.51
C TRP A 211 16.16 -6.49 11.87
N LEU A 212 16.09 -5.50 10.97
CA LEU A 212 15.00 -5.35 10.02
C LEU A 212 15.52 -5.76 8.64
N THR A 213 14.74 -6.57 7.94
CA THR A 213 14.93 -6.95 6.54
C THR A 213 13.71 -6.51 5.76
N ILE A 214 13.92 -5.72 4.71
CA ILE A 214 12.89 -5.33 3.75
C ILE A 214 13.22 -6.02 2.44
N ARG A 215 12.29 -6.82 1.93
CA ARG A 215 12.39 -7.51 0.63
C ARG A 215 11.24 -7.08 -0.24
N SER A 216 11.51 -6.75 -1.49
CA SER A 216 10.46 -6.56 -2.48
C SER A 216 10.89 -7.03 -3.84
N PHE A 217 9.91 -7.35 -4.68
CA PHE A 217 10.11 -7.40 -6.12
C PHE A 217 8.97 -6.62 -6.76
N SER A 218 9.30 -5.62 -7.55
CA SER A 218 8.28 -4.75 -8.14
C SER A 218 8.67 -4.22 -9.51
N ARG A 219 7.66 -3.76 -10.23
CA ARG A 219 7.76 -3.00 -11.48
C ARG A 219 6.79 -1.81 -11.44
N PRO A 220 6.92 -0.81 -12.32
CA PRO A 220 5.92 0.26 -12.40
C PRO A 220 4.53 -0.31 -12.76
N GLY A 221 3.49 0.08 -12.03
CA GLY A 221 2.12 -0.48 -12.18
C GLY A 221 1.38 -0.04 -13.44
N GLY A 222 1.98 0.84 -14.25
CA GLY A 222 1.42 1.30 -15.52
C GLY A 222 2.44 2.07 -16.36
N TRP A 223 2.16 2.24 -17.65
CA TRP A 223 3.09 2.90 -18.58
C TRP A 223 3.37 4.37 -18.18
N GLN A 224 2.37 5.07 -17.62
CA GLN A 224 2.51 6.44 -17.12
C GLN A 224 3.54 6.54 -15.97
N TRP A 225 3.71 5.48 -15.18
CA TRP A 225 4.68 5.45 -14.08
C TRP A 225 6.11 5.21 -14.55
N TRP A 226 6.32 4.69 -15.77
CA TRP A 226 7.65 4.56 -16.35
C TRP A 226 8.33 5.90 -16.60
N ALA A 227 7.58 6.94 -16.95
CA ALA A 227 8.12 8.28 -17.19
C ALA A 227 8.67 8.95 -15.92
N VAL A 228 8.06 8.68 -14.76
CA VAL A 228 8.48 9.22 -13.46
C VAL A 228 9.27 8.21 -12.61
N TYR A 229 9.60 7.06 -13.19
CA TYR A 229 10.27 5.96 -12.51
C TYR A 229 11.53 6.34 -11.72
N PRO A 230 12.49 7.15 -12.23
CA PRO A 230 13.65 7.53 -11.43
C PRO A 230 13.27 8.35 -10.17
N VAL A 231 12.19 9.12 -10.22
CA VAL A 231 11.66 9.86 -9.07
C VAL A 231 11.00 8.91 -8.07
N LEU A 232 10.22 7.95 -8.55
CA LEU A 232 9.67 6.87 -7.71
C LEU A 232 10.79 6.10 -6.99
N ARG A 233 11.92 5.86 -7.66
CA ARG A 233 13.09 5.20 -7.06
C ARG A 233 13.73 6.00 -5.94
N CYS A 234 13.85 7.32 -6.10
CA CYS A 234 14.31 8.19 -5.02
C CYS A 234 13.32 8.18 -3.85
N ALA A 235 12.02 8.22 -4.12
CA ALA A 235 10.98 8.16 -3.09
C ALA A 235 11.02 6.82 -2.32
N GLN A 236 11.13 5.69 -3.02
CA GLN A 236 11.28 4.36 -2.43
C GLN A 236 12.51 4.31 -1.51
N ALA A 237 13.67 4.76 -1.97
CA ALA A 237 14.89 4.80 -1.16
C ALA A 237 14.77 5.69 0.09
N VAL A 238 14.07 6.83 -0.02
CA VAL A 238 13.81 7.73 1.12
C VAL A 238 12.87 7.05 2.13
N ILE A 239 11.80 6.42 1.66
CA ILE A 239 10.83 5.71 2.49
C ILE A 239 11.49 4.53 3.19
N THR A 240 12.29 3.73 2.49
CA THR A 240 13.05 2.62 3.08
C THR A 240 13.97 3.10 4.20
N ARG A 241 14.67 4.24 4.02
CA ARG A 241 15.48 4.84 5.09
C ARG A 241 14.63 5.26 6.29
N ARG A 242 13.42 5.77 6.06
CA ARG A 242 12.50 6.13 7.15
C ARG A 242 11.98 4.90 7.91
N TYR A 243 11.80 3.77 7.25
CA TYR A 243 11.45 2.50 7.92
C TYR A 243 12.54 2.05 8.90
N PHE A 244 13.80 2.04 8.45
CA PHE A 244 14.92 1.71 9.34
C PHE A 244 15.02 2.70 10.50
N ARG A 245 14.87 4.00 10.21
CA ARG A 245 14.88 5.03 11.24
C ARG A 245 13.81 4.80 12.30
N ALA A 246 12.57 4.57 11.87
CA ALA A 246 11.42 4.35 12.74
C ALA A 246 11.64 3.25 13.79
N LEU A 247 12.38 2.18 13.43
CA LEU A 247 12.67 1.09 14.35
C LEU A 247 14.01 1.23 15.09
N SER A 248 14.85 2.19 14.71
CA SER A 248 16.19 2.39 15.30
C SER A 248 16.25 3.54 16.31
N ASP A 249 15.22 4.38 16.37
CA ASP A 249 15.18 5.52 17.30
C ASP A 249 15.31 5.05 18.77
N PRO A 250 15.91 5.85 19.67
CA PRO A 250 16.08 5.48 21.07
C PRO A 250 14.74 5.16 21.74
N LEU A 251 14.66 4.02 22.42
CA LEU A 251 13.51 3.70 23.26
C LEU A 251 13.66 4.46 24.57
N GLY A 252 12.67 5.28 24.91
CA GLY A 252 12.60 6.00 26.18
C GLY A 252 12.51 5.10 27.41
#